data_AF-A0A964W7B6-F1
#
_entry.id   AF-A0A964W7B6-F1
#
_cell.length_a   1.000
_cell.length_b   1.000
_cell.length_c   1.000
_cell.angle_alpha   90.00
_cell.angle_beta   90.00
_cell.angle_gamma   90.00
#
_symmetry.space_group_name_H-M   'P 1'
#
loop_
_entity.id
_entity.type
_entity.pdbx_description
1 polymer ?
#
loop_
_entity_poly.entity_id
_entity_poly.type
_entity_poly.pdbx_seq_one_letter_code
_entity_poly.pdbx_strand_id
1 'polypeptide(L)'
;MDLITLNRIKLLHPAVRTDTLDIYQYINSKLLSKNVRLRFAHTLRSFTEQDNLYAIGRTKPGKKVTNAKAGQSIHNYGLAFDIVLLTDKNSDGNFETASWDIRADNDKDGQPDWMEVVNYFKSKGWMWGGDWKSFPDYPHFERTFGYNWKILQEKYNSGDVFTEVIDGITYKWVNL
;
A
#
# COMPACT_ATOMS: atom_id res chain seq x y z
N MET A 1 4.34 -17.16 3.11
CA MET A 1 3.91 -15.75 2.95
C MET A 1 5.07 -14.92 2.43
N ASP A 2 4.82 -13.81 1.74
CA ASP A 2 5.88 -12.98 1.13
C ASP A 2 6.62 -12.14 2.19
N LEU A 3 7.91 -12.43 2.42
CA LEU A 3 8.70 -11.76 3.46
C LEU A 3 8.82 -10.24 3.23
N ILE A 4 8.88 -9.82 1.97
CA ILE A 4 8.94 -8.39 1.62
C ILE A 4 7.68 -7.67 2.12
N THR A 5 6.50 -8.23 1.84
CA THR A 5 5.24 -7.67 2.33
C THR A 5 5.18 -7.68 3.85
N LEU A 6 5.57 -8.78 4.51
CA LEU A 6 5.56 -8.85 5.97
C LEU A 6 6.43 -7.75 6.61
N ASN A 7 7.63 -7.51 6.08
CA ASN A 7 8.49 -6.43 6.56
C ASN A 7 7.89 -5.04 6.29
N ARG A 8 7.25 -4.84 5.13
CA ARG A 8 6.57 -3.59 4.80
C ARG A 8 5.36 -3.31 5.69
N ILE A 9 4.62 -4.34 6.09
CA ILE A 9 3.47 -4.22 7.00
C ILE A 9 3.93 -3.73 8.38
N LYS A 10 5.09 -4.16 8.89
CA LYS A 10 5.63 -3.65 10.16
C LYS A 10 5.70 -2.12 10.16
N LEU A 11 6.00 -1.52 9.01
CA LEU A 11 6.13 -0.06 8.85
C LEU A 11 4.80 0.66 8.66
N LEU A 12 3.67 -0.03 8.72
CA LEU A 12 2.37 0.65 8.79
C LEU A 12 2.14 1.22 10.19
N HIS A 13 1.28 2.24 10.23
CA HIS A 13 0.82 2.86 11.47
C HIS A 13 0.19 1.78 12.40
N PRO A 14 0.48 1.80 13.72
CA PRO A 14 -0.06 0.80 14.65
C PRO A 14 -1.60 0.63 14.58
N ALA A 15 -2.33 1.71 14.32
CA ALA A 15 -3.80 1.71 14.17
C ALA A 15 -4.32 0.84 13.00
N VAL A 16 -3.49 0.47 12.03
CA VAL A 16 -3.90 -0.37 10.88
C VAL A 16 -3.09 -1.66 10.76
N ARG A 17 -1.90 -1.73 11.35
CA ARG A 17 -0.91 -2.79 11.13
C ARG A 17 -1.44 -4.21 11.32
N THR A 18 -2.06 -4.51 12.46
CA THR A 18 -2.53 -5.87 12.80
C THR A 18 -3.64 -6.31 11.85
N ASP A 19 -4.66 -5.48 11.66
CA ASP A 19 -5.77 -5.77 10.76
C ASP A 19 -5.28 -5.93 9.30
N THR A 20 -4.35 -5.09 8.84
CA THR A 20 -3.76 -5.26 7.52
C THR A 20 -3.02 -6.60 7.37
N LEU A 21 -2.31 -7.05 8.41
CA LEU A 21 -1.65 -8.36 8.40
C LEU A 21 -2.65 -9.50 8.27
N ASP A 22 -3.73 -9.46 9.05
CA ASP A 22 -4.78 -10.49 9.04
C ASP A 22 -5.49 -10.54 7.69
N ILE A 23 -5.80 -9.36 7.11
CA ILE A 23 -6.38 -9.25 5.77
C ILE A 23 -5.43 -9.83 4.71
N TYR A 24 -4.16 -9.44 4.75
CA TYR A 24 -3.14 -9.95 3.83
C TYR A 24 -3.01 -11.48 3.90
N GLN A 25 -3.01 -12.04 5.11
CA GLN A 25 -2.94 -13.48 5.30
C GLN A 25 -4.19 -14.18 4.79
N TYR A 26 -5.38 -13.64 5.05
CA TYR A 26 -6.64 -14.17 4.55
C TYR A 26 -6.66 -14.20 3.03
N ILE A 27 -6.35 -13.09 2.37
CA ILE A 27 -6.34 -12.99 0.90
C ILE A 27 -5.45 -14.09 0.30
N ASN A 28 -4.21 -14.22 0.79
CA ASN A 28 -3.26 -15.17 0.22
C ASN A 28 -3.47 -16.63 0.63
N SER A 29 -4.42 -16.92 1.53
CA SER A 29 -4.70 -18.29 1.99
C SER A 29 -6.09 -18.77 1.63
N LYS A 30 -7.02 -17.87 1.33
CA LYS A 30 -8.44 -18.18 1.13
C LYS A 30 -9.05 -17.58 -0.13
N LEU A 31 -8.49 -16.48 -0.64
CA LEU A 31 -9.06 -15.78 -1.79
C LEU A 31 -8.30 -16.13 -3.05
N LEU A 32 -7.00 -15.83 -3.08
CA LEU A 32 -6.15 -16.10 -4.23
C LEU A 32 -5.71 -17.57 -4.25
N SER A 33 -5.60 -18.15 -5.45
CA SER A 33 -4.98 -19.47 -5.62
C SER A 33 -3.51 -19.50 -5.19
N LYS A 34 -2.97 -20.71 -5.02
CA LYS A 34 -1.56 -20.93 -4.64
C LYS A 34 -0.53 -20.29 -5.60
N ASN A 35 -0.92 -20.06 -6.85
CA ASN A 35 -0.06 -19.53 -7.91
C ASN A 35 -0.18 -18.01 -8.07
N VAL A 36 -1.06 -17.36 -7.32
CA VAL A 36 -1.22 -15.91 -7.31
C VAL A 36 -0.93 -15.39 -5.89
N ARG A 37 -0.16 -14.31 -5.81
CA ARG A 37 0.31 -13.76 -4.54
C ARG A 37 0.10 -12.27 -4.52
N LEU A 38 -0.67 -11.80 -3.54
CA LEU A 38 -0.67 -10.40 -3.18
C LEU A 38 0.71 -10.02 -2.60
N ARG A 39 1.28 -8.94 -3.11
CA ARG A 39 2.43 -8.25 -2.52
C ARG A 39 2.08 -6.78 -2.31
N PHE A 40 2.51 -6.22 -1.18
CA PHE A 40 2.51 -4.77 -1.00
C PHE A 40 3.77 -4.21 -1.63
N ALA A 41 3.64 -3.51 -2.75
CA ALA A 41 4.74 -2.85 -3.46
C ALA A 41 5.32 -1.70 -2.63
N HIS A 42 4.44 -0.93 -1.97
CA HIS A 42 4.83 0.18 -1.08
C HIS A 42 3.91 0.24 0.15
N THR A 43 4.45 0.70 1.28
CA THR A 43 3.69 1.03 2.51
C THR A 43 4.10 2.42 3.00
N LEU A 44 4.89 2.52 4.07
CA LEU A 44 5.46 3.79 4.52
C LEU A 44 6.44 4.34 3.49
N ARG A 45 6.34 5.64 3.25
CA ARG A 45 7.31 6.41 2.47
C ARG A 45 7.71 7.63 3.27
N SER A 46 8.99 7.79 3.57
CA SER A 46 9.49 8.98 4.24
C SER A 46 9.20 10.26 3.44
N PHE A 47 9.22 11.41 4.13
CA PHE A 47 9.07 12.72 3.50
C PHE A 47 10.15 12.93 2.42
N THR A 48 11.40 12.56 2.70
CA THR A 48 12.51 12.65 1.75
C THR A 48 12.31 11.76 0.51
N GLU A 49 11.84 10.53 0.69
CA GLU A 49 11.51 9.65 -0.45
C GLU A 49 10.38 10.24 -1.30
N GLN A 50 9.35 10.81 -0.67
CA GLN A 50 8.23 11.43 -1.39
C GLN A 50 8.67 12.67 -2.20
N ASP A 51 9.51 13.53 -1.64
CA ASP A 51 10.06 14.67 -2.40
C ASP A 51 10.93 14.20 -3.57
N ASN A 52 11.70 13.13 -3.38
CA ASN A 52 12.49 12.52 -4.45
C ASN A 52 11.60 11.98 -5.58
N LEU A 53 10.46 11.36 -5.26
CA LEU A 53 9.48 10.92 -6.27
C LEU A 53 8.80 12.11 -6.96
N TYR A 54 8.43 13.14 -6.19
CA TYR A 54 7.81 14.35 -6.74
C TYR A 54 8.73 15.07 -7.73
N ALA A 55 10.04 15.04 -7.51
CA ALA A 55 11.04 15.63 -8.41
C ALA A 55 11.10 14.97 -9.80
N ILE A 56 10.72 13.69 -9.95
CA ILE A 56 10.76 12.96 -11.23
C ILE A 56 9.78 13.59 -12.23
N GLY A 57 10.27 13.93 -13.42
CA GLY A 57 9.50 14.62 -14.46
C GLY A 57 9.22 16.10 -14.14
N ARG A 58 9.93 16.67 -13.17
CA ARG A 58 9.92 18.10 -12.82
C ARG A 58 11.33 18.67 -12.80
N THR A 59 12.14 18.24 -11.83
CA THR A 59 13.54 18.66 -11.65
C THR A 59 14.53 17.52 -11.85
N LYS A 60 14.05 16.27 -11.88
CA LYS A 60 14.80 15.07 -12.29
C LYS A 60 14.19 14.49 -13.57
N PRO A 61 14.99 13.85 -14.46
CA PRO A 61 14.47 13.20 -15.65
C PRO A 61 13.53 12.04 -15.31
N GLY A 62 12.60 11.72 -16.21
CA GLY A 62 11.65 10.61 -16.10
C GLY A 62 10.19 11.05 -16.22
N LYS A 63 9.27 10.08 -16.27
CA LYS A 63 7.82 10.33 -16.29
C LYS A 63 7.36 10.71 -14.88
N LYS A 64 6.48 11.71 -14.74
CA LYS A 64 5.87 12.05 -13.45
C LYS A 64 5.15 10.83 -12.86
N VAL A 65 5.51 10.44 -11.64
CA VAL A 65 4.94 9.28 -10.92
C VAL A 65 4.01 9.69 -9.77
N THR A 66 4.03 10.96 -9.35
CA THR A 66 3.16 11.47 -8.31
C THR A 66 2.89 12.96 -8.46
N ASN A 67 1.75 13.40 -7.94
CA ASN A 67 1.38 14.81 -7.79
C ASN A 67 1.53 15.32 -6.35
N ALA A 68 1.74 14.42 -5.38
CA ALA A 68 1.89 14.77 -3.97
C ALA A 68 3.33 15.15 -3.64
N LYS A 69 3.53 16.29 -2.98
CA LYS A 69 4.79 16.65 -2.31
C LYS A 69 4.94 15.87 -1.00
N ALA A 70 6.09 15.97 -0.34
CA ALA A 70 6.24 15.44 1.02
C ALA A 70 5.16 16.01 1.97
N GLY A 71 4.54 15.10 2.74
CA GLY A 71 3.43 15.38 3.63
C GLY A 71 2.05 15.47 2.96
N GLN A 72 1.98 15.38 1.62
CA GLN A 72 0.71 15.36 0.91
C GLN A 72 0.24 13.95 0.54
N SER A 73 1.10 12.94 0.72
CA SER A 73 0.77 11.54 0.46
C SER A 73 0.44 10.84 1.76
N ILE A 74 -0.63 10.02 1.77
CA ILE A 74 -1.00 9.22 2.94
C ILE A 74 0.07 8.18 3.30
N HIS A 75 0.89 7.75 2.33
CA HIS A 75 2.07 6.92 2.59
C HIS A 75 3.06 7.57 3.57
N ASN A 76 3.09 8.90 3.71
CA ASN A 76 3.97 9.58 4.66
C ASN A 76 3.60 9.36 6.12
N TYR A 77 2.40 8.82 6.37
CA TYR A 77 1.85 8.59 7.71
C TYR A 77 1.67 7.11 8.04
N GLY A 78 2.10 6.20 7.15
CA GLY A 78 1.94 4.74 7.34
C GLY A 78 0.50 4.25 7.27
N LEU A 79 -0.40 5.03 6.66
CA LEU A 79 -1.86 4.75 6.58
C LEU A 79 -2.30 4.33 5.18
N ALA A 80 -1.35 4.06 4.29
CA ALA A 80 -1.60 3.62 2.93
C ALA A 80 -0.62 2.55 2.49
N PHE A 81 -1.03 1.77 1.50
CA PHE A 81 -0.19 0.81 0.82
C PHE A 81 -0.58 0.69 -0.66
N ASP A 82 0.38 0.30 -1.48
CA ASP A 82 0.17 0.00 -2.90
C ASP A 82 0.33 -1.50 -3.11
N ILE A 83 -0.59 -2.11 -3.87
CA ILE A 83 -0.54 -3.56 -4.16
C ILE A 83 0.07 -3.86 -5.53
N VAL A 84 0.54 -5.09 -5.67
CA VAL A 84 0.86 -5.74 -6.94
C VAL A 84 0.56 -7.23 -6.80
N LEU A 85 0.12 -7.87 -7.88
CA LEU A 85 -0.08 -9.31 -7.90
C LEU A 85 1.14 -9.98 -8.52
N LEU A 86 1.64 -11.02 -7.88
CA LEU A 86 2.69 -11.85 -8.41
C LEU A 86 2.09 -13.18 -8.86
N THR A 87 2.63 -13.74 -9.93
CA THR A 87 2.17 -15.04 -10.46
C THR A 87 3.33 -16.01 -10.53
N ASP A 88 3.08 -17.23 -10.12
CA ASP A 88 3.92 -18.42 -10.33
C ASP A 88 3.36 -19.18 -11.54
N LYS A 89 4.09 -19.12 -12.66
CA LYS A 89 3.61 -19.64 -13.96
C LYS A 89 3.85 -21.12 -14.12
N ASN A 90 4.82 -21.69 -13.41
CA ASN A 90 5.24 -23.08 -13.57
C ASN A 90 4.93 -23.95 -12.33
N SER A 91 4.32 -23.36 -11.29
CA SER A 91 3.98 -23.99 -10.01
C SER A 91 5.18 -24.53 -9.23
N ASP A 92 6.36 -23.92 -9.38
CA ASP A 92 7.58 -24.31 -8.66
C ASP A 92 7.76 -23.59 -7.31
N GLY A 93 6.84 -22.66 -6.97
CA GLY A 93 6.86 -21.83 -5.77
C GLY A 93 7.57 -20.49 -5.95
N ASN A 94 8.17 -20.22 -7.11
CA ASN A 94 8.79 -18.96 -7.47
C ASN A 94 7.81 -18.10 -8.27
N PHE A 95 7.64 -16.85 -7.85
CA PHE A 95 6.77 -15.91 -8.55
C PHE A 95 7.60 -15.09 -9.55
N GLU A 96 7.46 -15.37 -10.84
CA GLU A 96 8.35 -14.84 -11.87
C GLU A 96 7.89 -13.49 -12.43
N THR A 97 6.60 -13.16 -12.31
CA THR A 97 6.08 -11.89 -12.81
C THR A 97 5.29 -11.11 -11.78
N ALA A 98 5.35 -9.79 -11.90
CA ALA A 98 4.53 -8.83 -11.18
C ALA A 98 3.57 -8.16 -12.16
N SER A 99 2.29 -8.10 -11.81
CA SER A 99 1.21 -7.58 -12.65
C SER A 99 0.40 -6.52 -11.92
N TRP A 100 0.10 -5.45 -12.65
CA TRP A 100 -0.83 -4.38 -12.27
C TRP A 100 -2.11 -4.41 -13.11
N ASP A 101 -2.34 -5.51 -13.83
CA ASP A 101 -3.54 -5.67 -14.65
C ASP A 101 -4.75 -5.96 -13.77
N ILE A 102 -5.66 -4.97 -13.71
CA ILE A 102 -6.89 -5.07 -12.90
C ILE A 102 -7.93 -6.04 -13.49
N ARG A 103 -7.70 -6.55 -14.70
CA ARG A 103 -8.62 -7.45 -15.44
C ARG A 103 -8.10 -8.87 -15.57
N ALA A 104 -6.87 -9.13 -15.14
CA ALA A 104 -6.30 -10.46 -15.21
C ALA A 104 -7.00 -11.39 -14.23
N ASP A 105 -7.35 -12.57 -14.72
CA ASP A 105 -7.86 -13.73 -13.99
C ASP A 105 -6.82 -14.84 -14.15
N ASN A 106 -5.77 -14.80 -13.32
CA ASN A 106 -4.62 -15.67 -13.44
C ASN A 106 -4.89 -17.05 -12.86
N ASP A 107 -5.83 -17.18 -11.94
CA ASP A 107 -6.22 -18.46 -11.35
C ASP A 107 -7.45 -19.12 -12.01
N LYS A 108 -8.09 -18.41 -12.94
CA LYS A 108 -9.13 -18.89 -13.87
C LYS A 108 -10.42 -19.29 -13.16
N ASP A 109 -10.75 -18.59 -12.08
CA ASP A 109 -12.00 -18.80 -11.34
C ASP A 109 -13.18 -17.99 -11.91
N GLY A 110 -12.94 -17.17 -12.93
CA GLY A 110 -13.91 -16.31 -13.59
C GLY A 110 -14.04 -14.91 -12.98
N GLN A 111 -13.21 -14.56 -12.00
CA GLN A 111 -13.10 -13.23 -11.40
C GLN A 111 -11.69 -12.65 -11.63
N PRO A 112 -11.57 -11.33 -11.89
CA PRO A 112 -10.24 -10.72 -11.88
C PRO A 112 -9.64 -10.74 -10.48
N ASP A 113 -8.46 -11.36 -10.31
CA ASP A 113 -7.76 -11.51 -9.02
C ASP A 113 -7.63 -10.15 -8.29
N TRP A 114 -7.37 -9.09 -9.06
CA TRP A 114 -7.22 -7.73 -8.55
C TRP A 114 -8.51 -7.24 -7.89
N MET A 115 -9.65 -7.52 -8.51
CA MET A 115 -10.94 -7.07 -8.02
C MET A 115 -11.39 -7.84 -6.79
N GLU A 116 -11.02 -9.12 -6.67
CA GLU A 116 -11.21 -9.86 -5.43
C GLU A 116 -10.47 -9.22 -4.26
N VAL A 117 -9.18 -8.89 -4.45
CA VAL A 117 -8.37 -8.17 -3.46
C VAL A 117 -9.00 -6.83 -3.09
N VAL A 118 -9.38 -6.03 -4.10
CA VAL A 118 -10.04 -4.72 -3.90
C VAL A 118 -11.32 -4.88 -3.09
N ASN A 119 -12.20 -5.78 -3.49
CA ASN A 119 -13.49 -5.98 -2.84
C ASN A 119 -13.33 -6.42 -1.39
N TYR A 120 -12.36 -7.30 -1.11
CA TYR A 120 -12.08 -7.73 0.25
C TYR A 120 -11.53 -6.59 1.11
N PHE A 121 -10.54 -5.82 0.65
CA PHE A 121 -10.06 -4.64 1.39
C PHE A 121 -11.16 -3.61 1.64
N LYS A 122 -12.00 -3.31 0.64
CA LYS A 122 -13.15 -2.41 0.79
C LYS A 122 -14.15 -2.92 1.83
N SER A 123 -14.42 -4.22 1.86
CA SER A 123 -15.28 -4.85 2.89
C SER A 123 -14.74 -4.68 4.33
N LYS A 124 -13.44 -4.39 4.47
CA LYS A 124 -12.75 -4.14 5.75
C LYS A 124 -12.53 -2.64 6.03
N GLY A 125 -13.19 -1.77 5.26
CA GLY A 125 -13.16 -0.32 5.47
C GLY A 125 -11.92 0.38 4.89
N TRP A 126 -11.19 -0.25 3.98
CA TRP A 126 -10.15 0.44 3.20
C TRP A 126 -10.78 1.19 2.03
N MET A 127 -10.30 2.41 1.79
CA MET A 127 -10.61 3.16 0.58
C MET A 127 -9.65 2.74 -0.54
N TRP A 128 -10.16 2.63 -1.76
CA TRP A 128 -9.39 2.23 -2.92
C TRP A 128 -9.17 3.41 -3.88
N GLY A 129 -7.92 3.65 -4.28
CA GLY A 129 -7.55 4.73 -5.18
C GLY A 129 -8.12 4.59 -6.60
N GLY A 130 -8.51 3.37 -6.99
CA GLY A 130 -9.22 3.13 -8.24
C GLY A 130 -10.63 3.75 -8.30
N ASP A 131 -11.24 4.07 -7.15
CA ASP A 131 -12.55 4.74 -7.09
C ASP A 131 -12.43 6.29 -7.21
N TRP A 132 -11.22 6.84 -7.25
CA TRP A 132 -11.04 8.29 -7.32
C TRP A 132 -11.53 8.85 -8.66
N LYS A 133 -12.34 9.92 -8.60
CA LYS A 133 -12.91 10.57 -9.78
C LYS A 133 -11.87 11.24 -10.69
N SER A 134 -10.72 11.59 -10.14
CA SER A 134 -9.63 12.25 -10.86
C SER A 134 -8.33 11.56 -10.47
N PHE A 135 -7.50 11.24 -11.48
CA PHE A 135 -6.27 10.48 -11.34
C PHE A 135 -6.44 9.16 -10.55
N PRO A 136 -7.27 8.21 -11.04
CA PRO A 136 -7.38 6.90 -10.41
C PRO A 136 -6.02 6.26 -10.21
N ASP A 137 -5.77 5.77 -8.99
CA ASP A 137 -4.54 5.09 -8.59
C ASP A 137 -4.88 3.66 -8.18
N TYR A 138 -4.95 2.77 -9.17
CA TYR A 138 -5.44 1.41 -8.96
C TYR A 138 -4.65 0.60 -7.92
N PRO A 139 -3.32 0.71 -7.80
CA PRO A 139 -2.57 0.05 -6.72
C PRO A 139 -2.94 0.49 -5.31
N HIS A 140 -3.43 1.72 -5.15
CA HIS A 140 -3.44 2.42 -3.89
C HIS A 140 -4.62 2.06 -2.98
N PHE A 141 -4.34 1.88 -1.70
CA PHE A 141 -5.34 1.80 -0.64
C PHE A 141 -4.95 2.69 0.53
N GLU A 142 -5.96 3.30 1.16
CA GLU A 142 -5.77 4.13 2.35
C GLU A 142 -6.87 3.92 3.39
N ARG A 143 -6.51 4.07 4.66
CA ARG A 143 -7.47 4.17 5.78
C ARG A 143 -7.03 5.26 6.74
N THR A 144 -7.67 6.41 6.65
CA THR A 144 -7.23 7.63 7.33
C THR A 144 -8.09 8.04 8.52
N PHE A 145 -9.09 7.24 8.91
CA PHE A 145 -9.99 7.54 10.05
C PHE A 145 -10.66 8.92 9.98
N GLY A 146 -10.94 9.40 8.76
CA GLY A 146 -11.57 10.71 8.52
C GLY A 146 -10.58 11.87 8.40
N TYR A 147 -9.29 11.65 8.62
CA TYR A 147 -8.26 12.66 8.41
C TYR A 147 -7.88 12.77 6.93
N ASN A 148 -7.66 13.99 6.45
CA ASN A 148 -7.00 14.23 5.16
C ASN A 148 -5.52 14.57 5.38
N TRP A 149 -4.74 14.60 4.30
CA TRP A 149 -3.30 14.86 4.39
C TRP A 149 -2.95 16.19 5.08
N LYS A 150 -3.79 17.23 4.99
CA LYS A 150 -3.52 18.53 5.63
C LYS A 150 -3.52 18.40 7.14
N ILE A 151 -4.52 17.69 7.68
CA ILE A 151 -4.65 17.46 9.12
C ILE A 151 -3.52 16.56 9.61
N LEU A 152 -3.21 15.47 8.88
CA LEU A 152 -2.09 14.59 9.23
C LEU A 152 -0.75 15.34 9.21
N GLN A 153 -0.54 16.21 8.23
CA GLN A 153 0.64 17.05 8.15
C GLN A 153 0.73 18.04 9.29
N GLU A 154 -0.37 18.70 9.64
CA GLU A 154 -0.44 19.62 10.76
C GLU A 154 -0.08 18.93 12.08
N LYS A 155 -0.69 17.77 12.36
CA LYS A 155 -0.40 16.97 13.57
C LYS A 155 1.06 16.53 13.62
N TYR A 156 1.61 16.08 12.49
CA TYR A 156 3.03 15.73 12.40
C TYR A 156 3.94 16.92 12.70
N ASN A 157 3.63 18.10 12.15
CA ASN A 157 4.41 19.33 12.31
C ASN A 157 4.29 19.94 13.71
N SER A 158 3.12 19.84 14.34
CA SER A 158 2.87 20.32 15.70
C SER A 158 3.46 19.40 16.78
N GLY A 159 3.98 18.23 16.40
CA GLY A 159 4.49 17.24 17.33
C GLY A 159 3.40 16.43 18.02
N ASP A 160 2.17 16.41 17.49
CA ASP A 160 1.10 15.54 17.95
C ASP A 160 1.29 14.12 17.40
N VAL A 161 2.34 13.49 17.92
CA VAL A 161 2.91 12.24 17.45
C VAL A 161 3.40 11.40 18.62
N PHE A 162 3.53 10.10 18.41
CA PHE A 162 4.26 9.20 19.29
C PHE A 162 5.36 8.48 18.50
N THR A 163 6.28 7.83 19.20
CA THR A 163 7.39 7.09 18.58
C THR A 163 7.33 5.60 18.89
N GLU A 164 7.92 4.81 17.99
CA GLU A 164 8.06 3.37 18.14
C GLU A 164 9.41 2.95 17.56
N VAL A 165 10.07 1.98 18.18
CA VAL A 165 11.31 1.39 17.64
C VAL A 165 10.99 0.09 16.93
N ILE A 166 11.29 0.01 15.63
CA ILE A 166 11.11 -1.20 14.82
C ILE A 166 12.46 -1.55 14.22
N ASP A 167 12.94 -2.77 14.50
CA ASP A 167 14.22 -3.29 14.01
C ASP A 167 15.40 -2.30 14.25
N GLY A 168 15.39 -1.62 15.40
CA GLY A 168 16.42 -0.66 15.83
C GLY A 168 16.26 0.77 15.28
N ILE A 169 15.24 1.03 14.46
CA ILE A 169 14.97 2.36 13.87
C ILE A 169 13.78 2.99 14.59
N THR A 170 13.89 4.27 14.95
CA THR A 170 12.79 5.04 15.55
C THR A 170 11.89 5.62 14.46
N TYR A 171 10.62 5.22 14.50
CA TYR A 171 9.55 5.75 13.65
C TYR A 171 8.68 6.72 14.45
N LYS A 172 8.06 7.66 13.73
CA LYS A 172 7.16 8.67 14.28
C LYS A 172 5.78 8.51 13.64
N TRP A 173 4.77 8.43 14.48
CA TRP A 173 3.39 8.16 14.11
C TRP A 173 2.51 9.30 14.58
N VAL A 174 1.60 9.78 13.72
CA VAL A 174 0.62 10.78 14.11
C VAL A 174 -0.39 10.19 15.08
N ASN A 175 -0.81 10.92 16.11
CA ASN A 175 -1.95 10.46 16.91
C ASN A 175 -3.22 10.51 16.05
N LEU A 176 -4.05 9.47 16.07
CA LEU A 176 -5.28 9.35 15.27
C LEU A 176 -6.50 9.36 16.16
#